data_AF-A0A4Q3MIY2-F1
#
_entry.id   AF-A0A4Q3MIY2-F1
#
_cell.length_a   1.000
_cell.length_b   1.000
_cell.length_c   1.000
_cell.angle_alpha   90.00
_cell.angle_beta   90.00
_cell.angle_gamma   90.00
#
_symmetry.space_group_name_H-M   'P 1'
#
loop_
_entity.id
_entity.type
_entity.pdbx_description
1 polymer ?
#
loop_
_entity_poly.entity_id
_entity_poly.type
_entity_poly.pdbx_seq_one_letter_code
_entity_poly.pdbx_strand_id
1 'polypeptide(L)'
;MRFLLKPFIVLCLALWLTACATGPKLVVHTFSFSGWFDKWAEQVDLLEYSYGDQYHMVRRKAKPDEQTLGYSAGVSGAMPVGDFLHVKWRIKDTGEVFEDKVDLRKSLPANMFEHEVTFVIDGKQLYVYLVTPKAKRQTDQPLLKTTASRYRVTYEIYPHNTYKP
;
A
#
# COMPACT_ATOMS: atom_id res chain seq x y z
N MET A 1 56.72 -27.13 23.77
CA MET A 1 55.56 -27.60 22.97
C MET A 1 55.14 -26.49 22.01
N ARG A 2 54.89 -26.86 20.76
CA ARG A 2 54.85 -26.01 19.56
C ARG A 2 53.63 -25.09 19.51
N PHE A 3 53.86 -23.86 19.03
CA PHE A 3 52.87 -22.92 18.52
C PHE A 3 51.91 -23.60 17.53
N LEU A 4 50.62 -23.67 17.87
CA LEU A 4 49.55 -24.19 17.02
C LEU A 4 48.32 -23.28 17.11
N LEU A 5 48.54 -21.98 16.94
CA LEU A 5 47.49 -20.94 17.03
C LEU A 5 47.13 -20.35 15.65
N LYS A 6 47.17 -21.14 14.57
CA LYS A 6 47.07 -20.63 13.19
C LYS A 6 46.00 -21.19 12.23
N PRO A 7 45.22 -22.26 12.48
CA PRO A 7 44.16 -22.62 11.54
C PRO A 7 42.76 -22.12 11.92
N PHE A 8 42.53 -21.73 13.19
CA PHE A 8 41.17 -21.43 13.68
C PHE A 8 40.62 -20.06 13.24
N ILE A 9 41.49 -19.10 12.93
CA ILE A 9 41.07 -17.73 12.56
C ILE A 9 40.49 -17.69 11.14
N VAL A 10 40.89 -18.60 10.24
CA VAL A 10 40.39 -18.64 8.85
C VAL A 10 38.98 -19.24 8.79
N LEU A 11 38.62 -20.14 9.71
CA LEU A 11 37.31 -20.81 9.71
C LEU A 11 36.17 -19.92 10.20
N CYS A 12 36.44 -18.99 11.12
CA CYS A 12 35.42 -18.04 11.62
C CYS A 12 35.06 -16.95 10.61
N LEU A 13 35.96 -16.62 9.66
CA LEU A 13 35.69 -15.62 8.62
C LEU A 13 34.77 -16.13 7.49
N ALA A 14 34.67 -17.46 7.31
CA ALA A 14 33.88 -18.07 6.23
C ALA A 14 32.38 -18.21 6.58
N LEU A 15 32.00 -18.12 7.86
CA LEU A 15 30.62 -18.29 8.33
C LEU A 15 29.77 -17.01 8.30
N TRP A 16 30.31 -15.89 7.83
CA TRP A 16 29.62 -14.59 7.80
C TRP A 16 29.09 -14.22 6.40
N LEU A 17 29.26 -15.07 5.39
CA LEU A 17 28.88 -14.78 3.99
C LEU A 17 27.51 -15.33 3.57
N THR A 18 26.74 -15.94 4.47
CA THR A 18 25.38 -16.43 4.17
C THR A 18 24.28 -15.46 4.61
N ALA A 19 24.51 -14.15 4.50
CA ALA A 19 23.41 -13.20 4.33
C ALA A 19 22.93 -13.27 2.86
N CYS A 20 22.41 -14.43 2.45
CA CYS A 20 21.75 -14.57 1.15
C CYS A 20 20.65 -13.52 1.06
N ALA A 21 20.72 -12.69 0.03
CA ALA A 21 19.76 -11.67 -0.33
C ALA A 21 18.33 -12.26 -0.41
N THR A 22 17.65 -12.33 0.73
CA THR A 22 16.24 -12.69 0.84
C THR A 22 15.46 -11.39 0.81
N GLY A 23 15.35 -10.82 -0.40
CA GLY A 23 14.44 -9.72 -0.64
C GLY A 23 12.98 -10.15 -0.43
N PRO A 24 12.06 -9.20 -0.17
CA PRO A 24 10.64 -9.50 -0.09
C PRO A 24 10.14 -10.15 -1.38
N LYS A 25 9.21 -11.10 -1.26
CA LYS A 25 8.54 -11.70 -2.43
C LYS A 25 7.84 -10.61 -3.23
N LEU A 26 8.17 -10.51 -4.51
CA LEU A 26 7.54 -9.57 -5.43
C LEU A 26 6.35 -10.23 -6.12
N VAL A 27 5.24 -9.49 -6.23
CA VAL A 27 4.02 -9.89 -6.95
C VAL A 27 3.64 -8.78 -7.91
N VAL A 28 3.24 -9.13 -9.13
CA VAL A 28 2.75 -8.15 -10.11
C VAL A 28 1.36 -7.70 -9.69
N HIS A 29 1.24 -6.45 -9.24
CA HIS A 29 -0.03 -5.86 -8.82
C HIS A 29 0.05 -4.33 -8.91
N THR A 30 -1.02 -3.64 -8.52
CA THR A 30 -1.10 -2.18 -8.58
C THR A 30 -1.41 -1.58 -7.21
N PHE A 31 -0.80 -0.44 -6.92
CA PHE A 31 -1.19 0.46 -5.84
C PHE A 31 -1.45 1.81 -6.48
N SER A 32 -2.66 2.35 -6.32
CA SER A 32 -3.02 3.62 -6.94
C SER A 32 -4.06 4.37 -6.12
N PHE A 33 -4.20 5.67 -6.37
CA PHE A 33 -5.33 6.45 -5.89
C PHE A 33 -5.62 7.59 -6.87
N SER A 34 -6.89 7.99 -6.96
CA SER A 34 -7.30 9.16 -7.73
C SER A 34 -8.38 9.95 -7.04
N GLY A 35 -7.97 10.99 -6.31
CA GLY A 35 -8.88 11.91 -5.63
C GLY A 35 -9.71 12.79 -6.54
N TRP A 36 -9.31 13.00 -7.79
CA TRP A 36 -10.15 13.70 -8.75
C TRP A 36 -11.34 12.84 -9.16
N PHE A 37 -11.09 11.60 -9.61
CA PHE A 37 -12.16 10.70 -10.03
C PHE A 37 -13.02 10.22 -8.86
N ASP A 38 -12.40 10.03 -7.69
CA ASP A 38 -13.09 9.62 -6.46
C ASP A 38 -13.60 10.80 -5.63
N LYS A 39 -13.52 12.04 -6.17
CA LYS A 39 -14.13 13.28 -5.67
C LYS A 39 -13.69 13.77 -4.28
N TRP A 40 -12.55 13.31 -3.77
CA TRP A 40 -12.04 13.77 -2.47
C TRP A 40 -11.00 14.89 -2.57
N ALA A 41 -10.42 15.10 -3.76
CA ALA A 41 -9.35 16.08 -3.97
C ALA A 41 -9.75 17.53 -3.64
N GLU A 42 -11.03 17.85 -3.72
CA GLU A 42 -11.55 19.19 -3.39
C GLU A 42 -11.64 19.43 -1.88
N GLN A 43 -11.74 18.36 -1.09
CA GLN A 43 -12.08 18.43 0.34
C GLN A 43 -10.86 18.26 1.25
N VAL A 44 -9.83 17.53 0.78
CA VAL A 44 -8.68 17.18 1.61
C VAL A 44 -7.35 17.39 0.88
N ASP A 45 -6.32 17.65 1.66
CA ASP A 45 -4.92 17.59 1.25
C ASP A 45 -4.31 16.26 1.71
N LEU A 46 -3.81 15.47 0.77
CA LEU A 46 -3.02 14.28 1.11
C LEU A 46 -1.63 14.72 1.57
N LEU A 47 -1.17 14.23 2.73
CA LEU A 47 0.08 14.63 3.37
C LEU A 47 1.12 13.51 3.41
N GLU A 48 0.68 12.28 3.60
CA GLU A 48 1.56 11.11 3.66
C GLU A 48 0.82 9.87 3.21
N TYR A 49 1.50 8.96 2.52
CA TYR A 49 1.02 7.61 2.30
C TYR A 49 2.17 6.61 2.29
N SER A 50 1.88 5.36 2.66
CA SER A 50 2.82 4.25 2.55
C SER A 50 2.07 2.92 2.43
N TYR A 51 2.29 2.20 1.34
CA TYR A 51 1.81 0.83 1.16
C TYR A 51 2.95 -0.15 1.51
N GLY A 52 2.93 -0.64 2.75
CA GLY A 52 4.08 -1.29 3.39
C GLY A 52 5.28 -0.35 3.54
N ASP A 53 6.43 -0.90 3.96
CA ASP A 53 7.69 -0.17 4.13
C ASP A 53 8.85 -0.69 3.26
N GLN A 54 8.61 -1.78 2.52
CA GLN A 54 9.62 -2.50 1.75
C GLN A 54 9.88 -1.91 0.35
N TYR A 55 9.06 -0.98 -0.14
CA TYR A 55 9.16 -0.46 -1.51
C TYR A 55 8.96 1.06 -1.58
N HIS A 56 10.01 1.79 -1.95
CA HIS A 56 10.01 3.25 -1.84
C HIS A 56 9.09 3.98 -2.84
N MET A 57 8.71 3.33 -3.95
CA MET A 57 7.85 3.94 -4.98
C MET A 57 6.40 4.11 -4.52
N VAL A 58 5.98 3.34 -3.51
CA VAL A 58 4.61 3.35 -2.96
C VAL A 58 4.54 4.00 -1.57
N ARG A 59 5.50 4.89 -1.29
CA ARG A 59 5.50 5.72 -0.08
C ARG A 59 5.98 7.13 -0.38
N ARG A 60 5.33 8.12 0.22
CA ARG A 60 5.73 9.52 0.09
C ARG A 60 5.20 10.31 1.27
N LYS A 61 5.97 11.33 1.68
CA LYS A 61 5.62 12.29 2.73
C LYS A 61 5.83 13.70 2.21
N ALA A 62 4.88 14.58 2.48
CA ALA A 62 4.96 15.99 2.11
C ALA A 62 6.14 16.64 2.84
N LYS A 63 6.93 17.42 2.12
CA LYS A 63 8.01 18.22 2.69
C LYS A 63 7.43 19.46 3.40
N PRO A 64 8.20 20.15 4.27
CA PRO A 64 7.71 21.35 4.96
C PRO A 64 7.19 22.47 4.04
N ASP A 65 7.72 22.56 2.82
CA ASP A 65 7.32 23.52 1.78
C ASP A 65 6.18 23.01 0.88
N GLU A 66 5.77 21.75 1.03
CA GLU A 66 4.74 21.11 0.24
C GLU A 66 3.41 21.08 0.99
N GLN A 67 2.40 21.77 0.45
CA GLN A 67 1.06 21.82 1.06
C GLN A 67 0.30 20.50 0.96
N THR A 68 0.52 19.75 -0.12
CA THR A 68 -0.09 18.45 -0.38
C THR A 68 0.76 17.64 -1.35
N LEU A 69 0.70 16.31 -1.25
CA LEU A 69 1.27 15.37 -2.19
C LEU A 69 0.57 15.34 -3.57
N GLY A 70 -0.50 16.11 -3.72
CA GLY A 70 -1.42 16.03 -4.86
C GLY A 70 -2.52 14.99 -4.62
N TYR A 71 -3.30 14.73 -5.66
CA TYR A 71 -4.51 13.90 -5.56
C TYR A 71 -4.42 12.58 -6.33
N SER A 72 -3.30 12.28 -6.98
CA SER A 72 -3.17 11.02 -7.72
C SER A 72 -1.75 10.50 -7.75
N ALA A 73 -1.59 9.20 -7.55
CA ALA A 73 -0.39 8.47 -7.86
C ALA A 73 -0.76 7.02 -8.21
N GLY A 74 0.13 6.35 -8.93
CA GLY A 74 -0.06 4.95 -9.29
C GLY A 74 1.27 4.28 -9.58
N VAL A 75 1.43 3.07 -9.05
CA VAL A 75 2.54 2.17 -9.36
C VAL A 75 1.94 0.82 -9.73
N SER A 76 2.34 0.32 -10.89
CA SER A 76 1.96 -1.02 -11.37
C SER A 76 3.22 -1.78 -11.77
N GLY A 77 3.33 -3.01 -11.32
CA GLY A 77 4.49 -3.86 -11.59
C GLY A 77 4.78 -4.85 -10.47
N ALA A 78 5.93 -5.52 -10.58
CA ALA A 78 6.41 -6.43 -9.55
C ALA A 78 6.86 -5.64 -8.32
N MET A 79 6.13 -5.76 -7.22
CA MET A 79 6.45 -5.12 -5.94
C MET A 79 6.04 -6.00 -4.75
N PRO A 80 6.57 -5.74 -3.54
CA PRO A 80 6.11 -6.41 -2.32
C PRO A 80 4.63 -6.15 -2.07
N VAL A 81 3.91 -7.15 -1.56
CA VAL A 81 2.55 -6.95 -1.04
C VAL A 81 2.66 -6.24 0.31
N GLY A 82 2.04 -5.07 0.42
CA GLY A 82 2.04 -4.28 1.65
C GLY A 82 1.29 -4.99 2.78
N ASP A 83 1.91 -5.05 3.94
CA ASP A 83 1.33 -5.56 5.18
C ASP A 83 0.45 -4.52 5.88
N PHE A 84 0.63 -3.24 5.55
CA PHE A 84 -0.23 -2.14 5.98
C PHE A 84 -0.43 -1.10 4.88
N LEU A 85 -1.47 -0.27 5.04
CA LEU A 85 -1.60 1.00 4.34
C LEU A 85 -1.66 2.13 5.37
N HIS A 86 -0.72 3.06 5.30
CA HIS A 86 -0.71 4.30 6.06
C HIS A 86 -1.15 5.44 5.16
N VAL A 87 -2.05 6.29 5.65
CA VAL A 87 -2.49 7.52 4.97
C VAL A 87 -2.65 8.62 6.01
N LYS A 88 -2.10 9.80 5.72
CA LYS A 88 -2.28 11.02 6.51
C LYS A 88 -2.83 12.13 5.62
N TRP A 89 -3.87 12.80 6.06
CA TRP A 89 -4.52 13.86 5.30
C TRP A 89 -5.00 14.99 6.20
N ARG A 90 -5.27 16.14 5.58
CA ARG A 90 -5.83 17.32 6.24
C ARG A 90 -7.13 17.72 5.58
N ILE A 91 -8.15 18.02 6.35
CA ILE A 91 -9.39 18.64 5.84
C ILE A 91 -9.07 20.09 5.50
N LYS A 92 -9.35 20.50 4.26
CA LYS A 92 -9.00 21.85 3.78
C LYS A 92 -9.72 22.95 4.57
N ASP A 93 -11.01 22.75 4.83
CA ASP A 93 -11.86 23.76 5.47
C ASP A 93 -11.52 24.00 6.94
N THR A 94 -11.16 22.94 7.68
CA THR A 94 -10.90 23.04 9.13
C THR A 94 -9.43 23.02 9.50
N GLY A 95 -8.56 22.57 8.60
CA GLY A 95 -7.15 22.31 8.90
C GLY A 95 -6.91 21.10 9.81
N GLU A 96 -7.96 20.38 10.22
CA GLU A 96 -7.82 19.17 11.04
C GLU A 96 -7.04 18.09 10.28
N VAL A 97 -6.08 17.48 10.96
CA VAL A 97 -5.21 16.43 10.41
C VAL A 97 -5.64 15.08 10.96
N PHE A 98 -5.83 14.12 10.06
CA PHE A 98 -6.19 12.74 10.35
C PHE A 98 -5.11 11.79 9.83
N GLU A 99 -5.03 10.62 10.44
CA GLU A 99 -4.04 9.61 10.11
C GLU A 99 -4.62 8.23 10.42
N ASP A 100 -4.59 7.34 9.43
CA ASP A 100 -4.96 5.94 9.59
C ASP A 100 -3.81 5.03 9.18
N LYS A 101 -3.66 3.93 9.92
CA LYS A 101 -2.78 2.82 9.58
C LYS A 101 -3.57 1.52 9.59
N VAL A 102 -3.91 1.04 8.40
CA VAL A 102 -4.75 -0.13 8.15
C VAL A 102 -3.87 -1.38 8.06
N ASP A 103 -4.19 -2.42 8.83
CA ASP A 103 -3.56 -3.75 8.70
C ASP A 103 -4.16 -4.50 7.49
N LEU A 104 -3.30 -4.86 6.55
CA LEU A 104 -3.69 -5.53 5.30
C LEU A 104 -3.46 -7.03 5.31
N ARG A 105 -2.73 -7.57 6.31
CA ARG A 105 -2.29 -8.98 6.34
C ARG A 105 -3.43 -9.99 6.28
N LYS A 106 -4.61 -9.62 6.79
CA LYS A 106 -5.83 -10.44 6.80
C LYS A 106 -6.90 -9.93 5.84
N SER A 107 -6.63 -8.82 5.15
CA SER A 107 -7.61 -8.11 4.32
C SER A 107 -7.33 -8.29 2.83
N LEU A 108 -6.13 -8.78 2.48
CA LEU A 108 -5.73 -9.09 1.11
C LEU A 108 -5.78 -10.59 0.81
N PRO A 109 -6.04 -10.98 -0.46
CA PRO A 109 -5.94 -12.36 -0.90
C PRO A 109 -4.50 -12.88 -0.76
N ALA A 110 -4.36 -14.20 -0.57
CA ALA A 110 -3.06 -14.87 -0.62
C ALA A 110 -2.35 -14.70 -1.98
N ASN A 111 -3.12 -14.51 -3.06
CA ASN A 111 -2.62 -14.20 -4.39
C ASN A 111 -3.04 -12.79 -4.81
N MET A 112 -2.09 -11.86 -4.83
CA MET A 112 -2.30 -10.47 -5.24
C MET A 112 -2.08 -10.23 -6.75
N PHE A 113 -1.79 -11.27 -7.54
CA PHE A 113 -1.51 -11.10 -8.96
C PHE A 113 -2.63 -10.33 -9.68
N GLU A 114 -2.27 -9.25 -10.36
CA GLU A 114 -3.15 -8.32 -11.09
C GLU A 114 -4.27 -7.65 -10.27
N HIS A 115 -4.21 -7.75 -8.95
CA HIS A 115 -5.09 -6.98 -8.07
C HIS A 115 -4.57 -5.55 -7.94
N GLU A 116 -5.45 -4.67 -7.51
CA GLU A 116 -5.12 -3.29 -7.18
C GLU A 116 -5.58 -2.97 -5.76
N VAL A 117 -4.73 -2.29 -5.01
CA VAL A 117 -5.10 -1.63 -3.75
C VAL A 117 -5.26 -0.14 -4.04
N THR A 118 -6.43 0.41 -3.69
CA THR A 118 -6.71 1.85 -3.80
C THR A 118 -7.40 2.38 -2.56
N PHE A 119 -7.42 3.70 -2.38
CA PHE A 119 -8.09 4.35 -1.27
C PHE A 119 -8.87 5.61 -1.68
N VAL A 120 -9.90 5.90 -0.88
CA VAL A 120 -10.73 7.10 -0.97
C VAL A 120 -10.78 7.74 0.41
N ILE A 121 -10.68 9.06 0.47
CA ILE A 121 -10.85 9.81 1.72
C ILE A 121 -12.22 10.49 1.68
N ASP A 122 -13.03 10.34 2.73
CA ASP A 122 -14.32 11.02 2.84
C ASP A 122 -14.43 11.68 4.22
N GLY A 123 -14.17 12.98 4.25
CA GLY A 123 -13.99 13.73 5.49
C GLY A 123 -12.96 13.07 6.40
N LYS A 124 -13.40 12.63 7.58
CA LYS A 124 -12.55 12.05 8.62
C LYS A 124 -12.31 10.54 8.45
N GLN A 125 -12.88 9.90 7.43
CA GLN A 125 -12.81 8.46 7.24
C GLN A 125 -11.98 8.08 6.01
N LEU A 126 -11.01 7.18 6.20
CA LEU A 126 -10.35 6.47 5.11
C LEU A 126 -11.18 5.26 4.67
N TYR A 127 -11.30 5.05 3.37
CA TYR A 127 -11.82 3.84 2.77
C TYR A 127 -10.73 3.19 1.93
N VAL A 128 -10.53 1.88 2.10
CA VAL A 128 -9.54 1.12 1.34
C VAL A 128 -10.26 0.03 0.55
N TYR A 129 -9.86 -0.13 -0.69
CA TYR A 129 -10.48 -1.06 -1.63
C TYR A 129 -9.47 -2.03 -2.22
N LEU A 130 -9.91 -3.29 -2.33
CA LEU A 130 -9.27 -4.30 -3.15
C LEU A 130 -10.05 -4.41 -4.48
N VAL A 131 -9.41 -4.01 -5.56
CA VAL A 131 -9.93 -4.14 -6.92
C VAL A 131 -9.37 -5.41 -7.54
N THR A 132 -10.23 -6.31 -7.99
CA THR A 132 -9.81 -7.59 -8.61
C THR A 132 -9.57 -7.43 -10.12
N PRO A 133 -8.84 -8.37 -10.76
CA PRO A 133 -8.67 -8.33 -12.21
C PRO A 133 -9.98 -8.54 -12.99
N LYS A 134 -11.03 -9.09 -12.35
CA LYS A 134 -12.31 -9.44 -12.97
C LYS A 134 -13.13 -8.20 -13.34
N ALA A 135 -13.50 -8.10 -14.62
CA ALA A 135 -14.44 -7.09 -15.09
C ALA A 135 -15.81 -7.25 -14.42
N LYS A 136 -16.43 -6.13 -14.09
CA LYS A 136 -17.76 -6.07 -13.47
C LYS A 136 -18.82 -6.06 -14.56
N ARG A 137 -19.81 -6.96 -14.49
CA ARG A 137 -21.02 -6.85 -15.33
C ARG A 137 -21.97 -5.85 -14.70
N GLN A 138 -22.81 -5.22 -15.53
CA GLN A 138 -23.72 -4.14 -15.09
C GLN A 138 -24.66 -4.56 -13.94
N THR A 139 -24.94 -5.85 -13.77
CA THR A 139 -25.78 -6.41 -12.70
C THR A 139 -25.00 -6.86 -11.46
N ASP A 140 -23.66 -6.89 -11.50
CA ASP A 140 -22.83 -7.33 -10.39
C ASP A 140 -22.63 -6.17 -9.38
N GLN A 141 -22.50 -6.47 -8.07
CA GLN A 141 -22.11 -5.63 -6.90
C GLN A 141 -22.50 -4.13 -6.84
N PRO A 142 -22.78 -3.57 -5.64
CA PRO A 142 -23.04 -2.13 -5.51
C PRO A 142 -21.88 -1.27 -6.01
N LEU A 143 -22.17 -0.05 -6.44
CA LEU A 143 -21.13 0.96 -6.69
C LEU A 143 -20.57 1.42 -5.35
N LEU A 144 -19.25 1.37 -5.22
CA LEU A 144 -18.50 1.84 -4.05
C LEU A 144 -17.99 3.27 -4.30
N LYS A 145 -17.37 3.90 -3.29
CA LYS A 145 -16.90 5.28 -3.43
C LYS A 145 -15.77 5.43 -4.46
N THR A 146 -14.97 4.39 -4.65
CA THR A 146 -13.96 4.38 -5.72
C THR A 146 -14.59 4.15 -7.09
N THR A 147 -14.17 4.94 -8.07
CA THR A 147 -14.56 4.82 -9.48
C THR A 147 -14.11 3.51 -10.11
N ALA A 148 -13.08 2.85 -9.58
CA ALA A 148 -12.66 1.51 -10.03
C ALA A 148 -13.81 0.48 -9.94
N SER A 149 -14.69 0.63 -8.94
CA SER A 149 -15.86 -0.23 -8.73
C SER A 149 -16.92 -0.15 -9.83
N ARG A 150 -16.79 0.80 -10.78
CA ARG A 150 -17.64 0.88 -11.98
C ARG A 150 -17.26 -0.17 -13.03
N TYR A 151 -15.99 -0.58 -13.05
CA TYR A 151 -15.42 -1.37 -14.14
C TYR A 151 -14.96 -2.76 -13.68
N ARG A 152 -14.57 -2.90 -12.41
CA ARG A 152 -14.02 -4.13 -11.85
C ARG A 152 -14.72 -4.54 -10.57
N VAL A 153 -14.79 -5.86 -10.34
CA VAL A 153 -15.26 -6.41 -9.08
C VAL A 153 -14.33 -5.92 -7.98
N THR A 154 -14.90 -5.24 -6.98
CA THR A 154 -14.16 -4.45 -6.00
C THR A 154 -14.77 -4.66 -4.62
N TYR A 155 -13.92 -4.85 -3.62
CA TYR A 155 -14.33 -5.02 -2.24
C TYR A 155 -13.81 -3.86 -1.40
N GLU A 156 -14.67 -3.30 -0.53
CA GLU A 156 -14.18 -2.47 0.57
C GLU A 156 -13.47 -3.39 1.56
N ILE A 157 -12.20 -3.13 1.85
CA ILE A 157 -11.39 -3.88 2.82
C ILE A 157 -11.16 -3.09 4.13
N TYR A 158 -11.56 -1.83 4.16
CA TYR A 158 -11.60 -0.97 5.35
C TYR A 158 -12.63 0.16 5.14
N PRO A 159 -13.46 0.51 6.14
CA PRO A 159 -13.43 -0.03 7.51
C PRO A 159 -14.21 -1.34 7.72
N HIS A 160 -15.19 -1.71 6.89
CA HIS A 160 -16.08 -2.84 7.19
C HIS A 160 -15.57 -4.21 6.74
N ASN A 161 -14.63 -4.24 5.79
CA ASN A 161 -14.11 -5.44 5.16
C ASN A 161 -15.20 -6.39 4.62
N THR A 162 -15.64 -6.11 3.39
CA THR A 162 -16.57 -6.90 2.59
C THR A 162 -15.89 -8.03 1.81
N TYR A 163 -14.55 -8.09 1.83
CA TYR A 163 -13.81 -9.18 1.19
C TYR A 163 -13.85 -10.43 2.07
N LYS A 164 -14.42 -11.52 1.54
CA LYS A 164 -14.43 -12.83 2.19
C LYS A 164 -13.48 -13.73 1.41
N PRO A 165 -12.29 -14.06 1.97
CA PRO A 165 -11.32 -14.91 1.31
C PRO A 165 -11.83 -16.34 1.10
#